data_AF-A0A5J5CBF5-F1
#
_entry.id   AF-A0A5J5CBF5-F1
#
_cell.length_a   1.000
_cell.length_b   1.000
_cell.length_c   1.000
_cell.angle_alpha   90.00
_cell.angle_beta   90.00
_cell.angle_gamma   90.00
#
_symmetry.space_group_name_H-M   'P 1'
#
loop_
_entity.id
_entity.type
_entity.pdbx_description
1 polymer ?
#
loop_
_entity_poly.entity_id
_entity_poly.type
_entity_poly.pdbx_seq_one_letter_code
_entity_poly.pdbx_strand_id
1 'polypeptide(L)' 'MARTKQTARKSTGGKAPRKQLATKAARKSAPATGGVKKPHRYRPGTVALRETVATRSPRSC' A
#
# COMPACT_ATOMS: atom_id res chain seq x y z
N MET A 1 -24.17 -9.68 40.33
CA MET A 1 -22.72 -9.43 40.17
C MET A 1 -22.06 -10.78 39.90
N ALA A 2 -21.57 -11.01 38.68
CA ALA A 2 -21.11 -12.33 38.24
C ALA A 2 -19.65 -12.25 37.75
N ARG A 3 -18.85 -13.18 38.25
CA ARG A 3 -17.40 -13.32 38.08
C ARG A 3 -17.04 -13.60 36.61
N THR A 4 -16.14 -12.80 36.03
CA THR A 4 -15.63 -13.01 34.67
C THR A 4 -14.57 -14.12 34.66
N LYS A 5 -14.74 -15.15 33.83
CA LYS A 5 -13.75 -16.21 33.64
C LYS A 5 -12.68 -15.74 32.64
N GLN A 6 -11.42 -15.74 33.06
CA GLN A 6 -10.28 -15.50 32.17
C GLN A 6 -10.29 -16.56 31.05
N THR A 7 -10.45 -16.14 29.80
CA THR A 7 -10.24 -17.01 28.63
C THR A 7 -8.77 -16.99 28.25
N ALA A 8 -8.19 -18.16 27.96
CA ALA A 8 -6.84 -18.24 27.42
C ALA A 8 -6.75 -17.44 26.11
N ARG A 9 -5.82 -16.48 26.06
CA ARG A 9 -5.45 -15.75 24.84
C ARG A 9 -4.12 -16.32 24.35
N LYS A 10 -4.01 -16.61 23.05
CA LYS A 10 -2.71 -16.95 22.44
C LYS A 10 -1.86 -15.68 22.43
N SER A 11 -0.67 -15.72 23.03
CA SER A 11 0.33 -14.68 22.86
C SER A 11 1.04 -14.90 21.52
N THR A 12 1.13 -13.87 20.70
CA THR A 12 1.95 -13.92 19.49
C THR A 12 3.41 -13.84 19.94
N GLY A 13 4.04 -14.99 20.14
CA GLY A 13 5.47 -15.10 20.37
C GLY A 13 6.25 -14.42 19.25
N GLY A 14 7.20 -13.56 19.64
CA GLY A 14 7.93 -12.66 18.77
C GLY A 14 8.57 -13.36 17.57
N LYS A 15 8.58 -12.67 16.43
CA LYS A 15 9.21 -13.13 15.20
C LYS A 15 10.73 -13.02 15.35
N ALA A 16 11.43 -14.14 15.48
CA ALA A 16 12.89 -14.16 15.38
C ALA A 16 13.32 -13.72 13.96
N PRO A 17 14.31 -12.82 13.81
CA PRO A 17 14.77 -12.37 12.50
C PRO A 17 15.49 -13.53 11.79
N ARG A 18 14.77 -14.23 10.92
CA ARG A 18 15.37 -15.21 10.02
C ARG A 18 16.05 -14.47 8.87
N LYS A 19 17.34 -14.74 8.71
CA LYS A 19 18.29 -14.38 7.63
C LYS A 19 17.58 -14.06 6.30
N GLN A 20 17.90 -12.90 5.70
CA GLN A 20 17.27 -12.41 4.47
C GLN A 20 17.62 -13.32 3.27
N LEU A 21 16.65 -14.11 2.83
CA LEU A 21 16.59 -14.61 1.46
C LEU A 21 16.06 -13.46 0.58
N ALA A 22 16.67 -13.28 -0.60
CA ALA A 22 16.51 -12.14 -1.50
C ALA A 22 15.12 -11.48 -1.42
N THR A 23 15.12 -10.22 -1.01
CA THR A 23 13.90 -9.42 -0.83
C THR A 23 13.33 -9.05 -2.20
N LYS A 24 12.31 -9.79 -2.64
CA LYS A 24 11.44 -9.34 -3.73
C LYS A 24 10.80 -8.02 -3.28
N ALA A 25 11.20 -6.91 -3.91
CA ALA A 25 10.62 -5.61 -3.61
C ALA A 25 9.11 -5.67 -3.93
N ALA A 26 8.29 -5.75 -2.89
CA ALA A 26 6.85 -5.61 -3.00
C ALA A 26 6.53 -4.16 -3.38
N ARG A 27 6.42 -3.90 -4.69
CA ARG A 27 5.78 -2.68 -5.18
C ARG A 27 4.33 -2.73 -4.72
N LYS A 28 3.82 -1.65 -4.12
CA LYS A 28 2.40 -1.55 -3.74
C LYS A 28 1.55 -1.56 -5.01
N SER A 29 1.15 -2.73 -5.48
CA SER A 29 0.14 -2.87 -6.51
C SER A 29 -0.80 -4.03 -6.19
N ALA A 30 -2.07 -3.65 -6.05
CA ALA A 30 -3.29 -4.42 -5.80
C ALA A 30 -3.35 -5.23 -4.47
N PRO A 31 -4.41 -5.05 -3.67
CA PRO A 31 -4.67 -5.94 -2.55
C PRO A 31 -5.00 -7.35 -3.08
N ALA A 32 -4.31 -8.36 -2.57
CA ALA A 32 -4.73 -9.74 -2.74
C ALA A 32 -5.99 -9.95 -1.90
N THR A 33 -7.12 -10.24 -2.57
CA THR A 33 -8.48 -10.49 -2.05
C THR A 33 -9.35 -9.26 -1.72
N GLY A 34 -10.51 -9.20 -2.38
CA GLY A 34 -11.56 -8.18 -2.20
C GLY A 34 -11.55 -7.07 -3.26
N GLY A 35 -12.67 -6.89 -3.96
CA GLY A 35 -12.85 -6.02 -5.15
C GLY A 35 -12.02 -4.73 -5.18
N VAL A 36 -11.32 -4.52 -6.30
CA VAL A 36 -10.49 -3.34 -6.54
C VAL A 36 -11.37 -2.09 -6.54
N LYS A 37 -11.13 -1.19 -5.58
CA LYS A 37 -11.77 0.14 -5.55
C LYS A 37 -11.54 0.82 -6.91
N LYS A 38 -12.60 1.42 -7.49
CA LYS A 38 -12.53 2.10 -8.79
C LYS A 38 -11.27 2.98 -8.85
N PRO A 39 -10.41 2.81 -9.87
CA PRO A 39 -9.23 3.64 -10.02
C PRO A 39 -9.60 5.12 -10.02
N HIS A 40 -8.78 5.94 -9.36
CA HIS A 40 -8.97 7.38 -9.36
C HIS A 40 -8.77 7.90 -10.79
N ARG A 41 -9.84 8.43 -11.38
CA ARG A 41 -9.79 9.12 -12.67
C ARG A 41 -9.62 10.61 -12.43
N TYR A 42 -8.65 11.21 -13.08
CA TYR A 42 -8.47 12.65 -13.07
C TYR A 42 -9.61 13.35 -13.81
N ARG A 43 -9.84 14.62 -13.45
CA ARG A 43 -10.80 15.47 -14.16
C ARG A 43 -10.29 15.76 -15.57
N PRO A 44 -11.19 15.92 -16.57
CA PRO A 44 -10.78 16.39 -17.89
C PRO A 44 -10.02 17.72 -17.75
N GLY A 45 -8.90 17.85 -18.47
CA GLY A 45 -8.02 19.02 -18.41
C GLY A 45 -6.84 18.92 -17.42
N THR A 46 -6.92 18.09 -16.36
CA THR A 46 -5.79 17.95 -15.41
C THR A 46 -4.55 17.34 -16.05
N VAL A 47 -4.74 16.31 -16.90
CA VAL A 47 -3.65 15.65 -17.62
C VAL A 47 -3.06 16.60 -18.67
N ALA A 48 -3.92 17.30 -19.42
CA ALA A 48 -3.50 18.28 -20.43
C ALA A 48 -2.64 19.40 -19.83
N LEU A 49 -3.07 20.01 -18.72
CA LEU A 49 -2.28 21.06 -18.05
C LEU A 49 -0.93 20.54 -17.55
N ARG A 50 -0.91 19.33 -16.97
CA ARG A 50 0.33 18.71 -16.49
C ARG A 50 1.29 18.41 -17.63
N GLU A 51 0.80 17.95 -18.77
CA GLU A 51 1.60 17.68 -19.96
C GLU A 51 2.11 18.97 -20.60
N THR A 52 1.28 20.01 -20.75
CA THR A 52 1.72 21.31 -21.27
C THR A 52 2.80 21.95 -20.38
N VAL A 53 2.66 21.87 -19.06
CA VAL A 53 3.66 22.40 -18.11
C VAL A 53 4.92 21.51 -18.10
N ALA A 54 4.78 20.19 -18.23
CA ALA A 54 5.92 19.27 -18.26
C ALA A 54 6.74 19.40 -19.55
N THR A 55 6.10 19.57 -20.72
CA THR A 55 6.80 19.73 -22.00
C THR A 55 7.44 21.10 -22.16
N ARG A 56 6.92 22.13 -21.49
CA ARG A 56 7.53 23.48 -21.45
C ARG A 56 8.64 23.60 -20.40
N SER A 57 8.77 22.64 -19.48
CA SER A 57 9.88 22.61 -18.52
C SER A 57 11.08 21.91 -19.18
N PRO A 58 12.21 22.61 -19.42
CA PRO A 58 13.41 21.99 -19.97
C PRO A 58 14.10 21.20 -18.86
N ARG A 59 13.50 20.08 -18.45
CA ARG A 59 14.17 19.08 -17.62
C ARG A 59 14.48 17.87 -18.49
N SER A 60 15.32 18.12 -19.49
CA SER A 60 16.15 17.13 -20.13
C SER A 60 17.50 17.10 -19.40
N CYS A 61 17.65 16.17 -18.47
CA CYS A 61 18.92 15.56 -18.11
C CYS A 61 18.74 14.05 -18.29
#